data_AF-A0AAQ0TN87-F1
#
_entry.id   AF-A0AAQ0TN87-F1
#
_cell.length_a   1.000
_cell.length_b   1.000
_cell.length_c   1.000
_cell.angle_alpha   90.00
_cell.angle_beta   90.00
_cell.angle_gamma   90.00
#
_symmetry.space_group_name_H-M   'P 1'
#
loop_
_entity.id
_entity.type
_entity.pdbx_description
1 polymer ?
#
loop_
_entity_poly.entity_id
_entity_poly.type
_entity_poly.pdbx_seq_one_letter_code
_entity_poly.pdbx_strand_id
1 'polypeptide(L)'
;MNGWLTLGLLVISNIFMTFAWYGQLKLSEMKVITSQTPLMLVILLSWGIALFEYLFMVPANRYGFAGNGGQFSLLQLKVMQEVISLVVFSIFTIVFFKGEALHWNHFLAFCLLIAAVYLVFMDS
;
A
#
# COMPACT_ATOMS: atom_id res chain seq x y z
N MET A 1 4.98 2.16 -22.82
CA MET A 1 5.31 1.04 -21.88
C MET A 1 4.04 0.53 -21.23
N ASN A 2 3.98 -0.76 -20.84
CA ASN A 2 2.75 -1.45 -20.42
C ASN A 2 2.25 -0.97 -19.04
N GLY A 3 1.07 -0.33 -18.97
CA GLY A 3 0.47 0.14 -17.71
C GLY A 3 0.22 -0.97 -16.67
N TRP A 4 0.01 -2.21 -17.11
CA TRP A 4 -0.09 -3.39 -16.24
C TRP A 4 1.16 -3.63 -15.39
N LEU A 5 2.34 -3.30 -15.92
CA LEU A 5 3.60 -3.46 -15.20
C LEU A 5 3.70 -2.44 -14.06
N THR A 6 3.32 -1.18 -14.32
CA THR A 6 3.22 -0.15 -13.27
C THR A 6 2.25 -0.57 -12.18
N LEU A 7 1.06 -1.07 -12.55
CA LEU A 7 0.07 -1.54 -11.59
C LEU A 7 0.63 -2.68 -10.72
N GLY A 8 1.23 -3.70 -11.32
CA GLY A 8 1.82 -4.81 -10.59
C GLY A 8 2.92 -4.39 -9.62
N LEU A 9 3.82 -3.48 -10.04
CA LEU A 9 4.86 -2.95 -9.17
C LEU A 9 4.30 -2.13 -8.00
N LEU A 10 3.26 -1.32 -8.24
CA LEU A 10 2.58 -0.56 -7.18
C LEU A 10 1.92 -1.50 -6.17
N VAL A 11 1.29 -2.60 -6.61
CA VAL A 11 0.70 -3.59 -5.70
C VAL A 11 1.78 -4.23 -4.83
N ILE A 12 2.88 -4.70 -5.42
CA ILE A 12 3.98 -5.33 -4.67
C ILE A 12 4.57 -4.34 -3.66
N SER A 13 4.82 -3.09 -4.08
CA SER A 13 5.30 -2.03 -3.20
C SER A 13 4.37 -1.81 -1.99
N ASN A 14 3.06 -1.67 -2.22
CA ASN A 14 2.10 -1.44 -1.13
C ASN A 14 1.97 -2.62 -0.16
N ILE A 15 2.20 -3.85 -0.63
CA ILE A 15 2.29 -5.02 0.27
C ILE A 15 3.46 -4.84 1.23
N PHE A 16 4.67 -4.55 0.72
CA PHE A 16 5.84 -4.32 1.56
C PHE A 16 5.66 -3.12 2.50
N MET A 17 5.05 -2.02 2.01
CA MET A 17 4.72 -0.86 2.85
C MET A 17 3.83 -1.26 4.04
N THR A 18 2.76 -2.01 3.76
CA THR A 18 1.81 -2.46 4.79
C THR A 18 2.51 -3.34 5.84
N PHE A 19 3.40 -4.25 5.40
CA PHE A 19 4.20 -5.05 6.33
C PHE A 19 5.21 -4.23 7.12
N ALA A 20 5.87 -3.25 6.50
CA ALA A 20 6.84 -2.39 7.17
C ALA A 20 6.18 -1.58 8.30
N TRP A 21 4.95 -1.11 8.09
CA TRP A 21 4.23 -0.30 9.07
C TRP A 21 3.52 -1.15 10.14
N TYR A 22 2.78 -2.18 9.73
CA TYR A 22 1.87 -2.91 10.61
C TYR A 22 2.32 -4.33 10.96
N GLY A 23 3.29 -4.90 10.24
CA GLY A 23 3.79 -6.25 10.50
C GLY A 23 4.34 -6.41 11.92
N GLN A 24 4.98 -5.36 12.45
CA GLN A 24 5.48 -5.33 13.83
C GLN A 24 4.37 -5.42 14.89
N LEU A 25 3.18 -4.85 14.62
CA LEU A 25 2.03 -4.98 15.51
C LEU A 25 1.54 -6.44 15.58
N LYS A 26 1.51 -7.12 14.43
CA LYS A 26 1.13 -8.54 14.40
C LYS A 26 2.16 -9.44 15.08
N LEU A 27 3.44 -9.17 14.89
CA LEU A 27 4.53 -9.87 15.57
C LEU A 27 4.47 -9.67 17.09
N SER A 28 3.96 -8.53 17.55
CA SER A 28 3.72 -8.28 18.97
C SER A 28 2.54 -9.08 19.52
N GLU A 29 1.43 -9.16 18.77
CA GLU A 29 0.29 -10.03 19.11
C GLU A 29 0.71 -11.51 19.20
N MET A 30 1.61 -11.96 18.31
CA MET A 30 2.16 -13.32 18.29
C MET A 30 3.24 -13.57 19.37
N LYS A 31 3.51 -12.61 20.26
CA LYS A 31 4.55 -12.67 21.31
C LYS A 31 5.98 -12.90 20.78
N VAL A 32 6.22 -12.60 19.51
CA VAL A 32 7.56 -12.64 18.90
C VAL A 32 8.31 -11.35 19.22
N ILE A 33 7.62 -10.21 19.21
CA ILE A 33 8.14 -8.89 19.61
C ILE A 33 7.40 -8.45 20.87
N THR A 34 8.04 -8.57 22.02
CA THR A 34 7.45 -8.19 23.32
C THR A 34 7.68 -6.71 23.59
N SER A 35 6.99 -6.11 24.57
CA SER A 35 7.25 -4.73 25.03
C SER A 35 8.68 -4.48 25.53
N GLN A 36 9.47 -5.54 25.71
CA GLN A 36 10.89 -5.48 26.05
C GLN A 36 11.81 -5.37 24.83
N THR A 37 11.28 -5.59 23.62
CA THR A 37 12.06 -5.46 22.39
C THR A 37 12.40 -3.98 22.16
N PRO A 38 13.69 -3.63 22.00
CA PRO A 38 14.08 -2.24 21.80
C PRO A 38 13.39 -1.64 20.57
N LEU A 39 12.74 -0.48 20.75
CA LEU A 39 12.05 0.24 19.66
C LEU A 39 12.98 0.47 18.47
N MET A 40 14.25 0.75 18.73
CA MET A 40 15.26 0.95 17.67
C MET A 40 15.45 -0.29 16.79
N LEU A 41 15.37 -1.50 17.36
CA LEU A 41 15.47 -2.74 16.59
C LEU A 41 14.23 -2.93 15.70
N VAL A 42 13.04 -2.64 16.23
CA VAL A 42 11.79 -2.70 15.45
C VAL A 42 11.82 -1.71 14.28
N ILE A 43 12.27 -0.47 14.53
CA ILE A 43 12.42 0.55 13.49
C ILE A 43 13.40 0.07 12.41
N LEU A 44 14.56 -0.47 12.78
CA LEU A 44 15.54 -0.96 11.80
C LEU A 44 15.02 -2.12 10.96
N LEU A 45 14.25 -3.05 11.56
CA LEU A 45 13.60 -4.13 10.82
C LEU A 45 12.56 -3.59 9.84
N SER A 46 11.69 -2.67 10.28
CA SER A 46 10.73 -1.98 9.41
C SER A 46 11.42 -1.23 8.27
N TRP A 47 12.56 -0.60 8.54
CA TRP A 47 13.37 0.08 7.52
C TRP A 47 13.95 -0.89 6.49
N GLY A 48 14.39 -2.07 6.94
CA GLY A 48 14.83 -3.15 6.06
C GLY A 48 13.72 -3.61 5.10
N ILE A 49 12.47 -3.69 5.57
CA ILE A 49 11.31 -4.01 4.72
C ILE A 49 11.00 -2.85 3.77
N ALA A 50 11.05 -1.61 4.25
CA ALA A 50 10.81 -0.42 3.43
C ALA A 50 11.81 -0.30 2.26
N LEU A 51 13.05 -0.77 2.41
CA LEU A 51 13.99 -0.83 1.28
C LEU A 51 13.44 -1.68 0.13
N PHE A 52 12.80 -2.82 0.42
CA PHE A 52 12.16 -3.64 -0.61
C PHE A 52 10.97 -2.94 -1.25
N GLU A 53 10.15 -2.21 -0.48
CA GLU A 53 9.09 -1.36 -1.02
C GLU A 53 9.65 -0.41 -2.09
N TYR A 54 10.73 0.31 -1.76
CA TYR A 54 11.33 1.30 -2.66
C TYR A 54 11.89 0.70 -3.95
N LEU A 55 12.38 -0.56 -3.91
CA LEU A 55 12.83 -1.28 -5.10
C LEU A 55 11.73 -1.45 -6.14
N PHE A 56 10.45 -1.47 -5.75
CA PHE A 56 9.32 -1.57 -6.67
C PHE A 56 8.64 -0.23 -6.91
N MET A 57 8.52 0.62 -5.87
CA MET A 57 7.88 1.93 -5.95
C MET A 57 8.60 2.86 -6.94
N VAL A 58 9.93 2.93 -6.86
CA VAL A 58 10.72 3.85 -7.69
C VAL A 58 10.62 3.48 -9.17
N PRO A 59 10.82 2.21 -9.59
CA PRO A 59 10.57 1.81 -10.97
C PRO A 59 9.11 1.99 -11.42
N ALA A 60 8.13 1.71 -10.55
CA ALA A 60 6.71 1.87 -10.88
C ALA A 60 6.41 3.31 -11.32
N ASN A 61 6.82 4.28 -10.50
CA ASN A 61 6.61 5.69 -10.77
C ASN A 61 7.42 6.16 -11.98
N ARG A 62 8.68 5.75 -12.11
CA ARG A 62 9.52 6.14 -13.25
C ARG A 62 8.99 5.62 -14.57
N TYR A 63 8.52 4.37 -14.62
CA TYR A 63 7.99 3.73 -15.82
C TYR A 63 6.54 4.12 -16.13
N GLY A 64 5.76 4.43 -15.11
CA GLY A 64 4.36 4.84 -15.26
C GLY A 64 4.19 6.30 -15.66
N PHE A 65 5.12 7.18 -15.29
CA PHE A 65 4.98 8.63 -15.44
C PHE A 65 5.07 9.09 -16.89
N ALA A 66 4.06 9.83 -17.35
CA ALA A 66 3.94 10.35 -18.71
C ALA A 66 5.14 11.18 -19.14
N GLY A 67 5.75 11.97 -18.23
CA GLY A 67 6.95 12.76 -18.51
C GLY A 67 8.19 11.92 -18.85
N ASN A 68 8.19 10.62 -18.54
CA ASN A 68 9.26 9.68 -18.87
C ASN A 68 8.88 8.71 -20.01
N GLY A 69 7.79 8.97 -20.74
CA GLY A 69 7.24 8.07 -21.77
C GLY A 69 6.29 6.99 -21.25
N GLY A 70 5.83 7.13 -20.00
CA GLY A 70 4.76 6.31 -19.40
C GLY A 70 3.36 6.72 -19.85
N GLN A 71 2.34 6.07 -19.30
CA GLN A 71 0.93 6.29 -19.70
C GLN A 71 0.16 7.20 -18.73
N PHE A 72 0.68 7.40 -17.52
CA PHE A 72 -0.08 8.01 -16.42
C PHE A 72 0.47 9.37 -16.03
N SER A 73 -0.41 10.33 -15.75
CA SER A 73 0.00 11.59 -15.13
C SER A 73 0.49 11.36 -13.69
N LEU A 74 1.19 12.35 -13.13
CA LEU A 74 1.65 12.28 -11.73
C LEU A 74 0.48 12.06 -10.76
N LEU A 75 -0.65 12.74 -11.03
CA LEU A 75 -1.85 12.66 -10.21
C LEU A 75 -2.50 11.28 -10.33
N GLN A 76 -2.61 10.73 -11.54
CA GLN A 76 -3.13 9.38 -11.75
C GLN A 76 -2.28 8.33 -11.04
N LEU A 77 -0.95 8.42 -11.10
CA LEU A 77 -0.06 7.51 -10.35
C LEU A 77 -0.30 7.58 -8.84
N LYS A 78 -0.44 8.79 -8.29
CA LYS A 78 -0.67 8.96 -6.86
C LYS A 78 -2.01 8.39 -6.44
N VAL A 79 -3.08 8.69 -7.17
CA VAL A 79 -4.42 8.18 -6.87
C VAL A 79 -4.48 6.66 -6.98
N MET A 80 -3.87 6.08 -8.01
CA MET A 80 -3.75 4.62 -8.11
C MET A 80 -3.03 4.03 -6.89
N GLN A 81 -1.93 4.65 -6.45
CA GLN A 81 -1.21 4.19 -5.28
C GLN A 81 -2.04 4.25 -4.00
N GLU A 82 -2.80 5.32 -3.76
CA GLU A 82 -3.69 5.44 -2.59
C GLU A 82 -4.78 4.36 -2.58
N VAL A 83 -5.39 4.12 -3.73
CA VAL A 83 -6.43 3.10 -3.87
C VAL A 83 -5.86 1.71 -3.62
N ILE A 84 -4.69 1.41 -4.20
CA ILE A 84 -3.98 0.13 -3.97
C ILE A 84 -3.59 0.00 -2.49
N SER A 85 -3.07 1.06 -1.87
CA SER A 85 -2.68 1.07 -0.46
C SER A 85 -3.85 0.70 0.44
N LEU A 86 -5.00 1.33 0.24
CA LEU A 86 -6.20 1.08 1.04
C LEU A 86 -6.77 -0.32 0.82
N VAL A 87 -6.75 -0.82 -0.41
CA VAL A 87 -7.17 -2.21 -0.72
C VAL A 87 -6.25 -3.22 -0.03
N VAL A 88 -4.93 -3.06 -0.19
CA VAL A 88 -3.93 -3.95 0.43
C VAL A 88 -4.04 -3.90 1.95
N PHE A 89 -4.16 -2.71 2.54
CA PHE A 89 -4.36 -2.53 3.98
C PHE A 89 -5.64 -3.22 4.46
N SER A 90 -6.77 -3.06 3.75
CA SER A 90 -8.04 -3.69 4.10
C SER A 90 -7.92 -5.22 4.12
N ILE A 91 -7.30 -5.81 3.08
CA ILE A 91 -7.05 -7.26 3.01
C ILE A 91 -6.12 -7.70 4.15
N PHE A 92 -5.05 -6.95 4.41
CA PHE A 92 -4.11 -7.24 5.47
C PHE A 92 -4.78 -7.27 6.85
N THR A 93 -5.62 -6.28 7.16
CA THR A 93 -6.37 -6.24 8.42
C THR A 93 -7.29 -7.45 8.55
N ILE A 94 -8.07 -7.80 7.52
CA ILE A 94 -8.96 -8.96 7.55
C ILE A 94 -8.20 -10.27 7.78
N VAL A 95 -7.05 -10.44 7.10
CA VAL A 95 -6.28 -11.71 7.11
C VAL A 95 -5.47 -11.85 8.40
N PHE A 96 -4.76 -10.79 8.80
CA PHE A 96 -3.81 -10.83 9.92
C PHE A 96 -4.44 -10.41 11.24
N PHE A 97 -5.41 -9.50 11.25
CA PHE A 97 -6.10 -9.01 12.45
C PHE A 97 -7.55 -9.51 12.44
N LYS A 98 -7.73 -10.82 12.72
CA LYS A 98 -9.01 -11.58 12.64
C LYS A 98 -10.13 -11.13 13.61
N GLY A 99 -10.24 -9.86 13.96
CA GLY A 99 -11.15 -9.36 15.00
C GLY A 99 -11.77 -7.99 14.76
N GLU A 100 -11.30 -7.19 13.81
CA GLU A 100 -12.04 -5.97 13.43
C GLU A 100 -13.15 -6.36 12.45
N ALA A 101 -14.35 -6.60 12.98
CA ALA A 101 -15.53 -6.84 12.16
C ALA A 101 -15.66 -5.70 11.15
N LEU A 102 -15.71 -6.04 9.85
CA LEU A 102 -16.00 -5.09 8.78
C LEU A 102 -17.37 -4.47 9.04
N HIS A 103 -17.36 -3.30 9.68
CA HIS A 103 -18.55 -2.50 9.89
C HIS A 103 -19.04 -1.92 8.56
N TRP A 104 -20.34 -1.65 8.47
CA TRP A 104 -20.99 -1.02 7.30
C TRP A 104 -20.25 0.22 6.77
N ASN A 105 -19.59 0.97 7.67
CA ASN A 105 -18.80 2.14 7.32
C ASN A 105 -17.59 1.82 6.43
N HIS A 106 -17.00 0.62 6.52
CA HIS A 106 -15.89 0.19 5.65
C HIS A 106 -16.36 -0.05 4.22
N PHE A 107 -17.57 -0.58 4.06
CA PHE A 107 -18.18 -0.73 2.74
C PHE A 107 -18.43 0.64 2.09
N LEU A 108 -18.97 1.58 2.86
CA LEU A 108 -19.18 2.97 2.39
C LEU A 108 -17.85 3.64 2.00
N ALA A 109 -16.79 3.44 2.80
CA ALA A 109 -15.45 3.93 2.48
C ALA A 109 -14.92 3.33 1.18
N PHE A 110 -15.16 2.05 0.94
CA PHE A 110 -14.77 1.37 -0.31
C PHE A 110 -15.51 1.95 -1.53
N CYS A 111 -16.81 2.21 -1.41
CA CYS A 111 -17.60 2.88 -2.45
C CYS A 111 -17.08 4.29 -2.76
N LEU A 112 -16.70 5.06 -1.72
CA LEU A 112 -16.12 6.39 -1.89
C LEU A 112 -14.75 6.34 -2.59
N LEU A 113 -13.95 5.29 -2.35
CA LEU A 113 -12.68 5.10 -3.08
C LEU A 113 -12.89 4.80 -4.55
N ILE A 114 -13.89 3.99 -4.89
CA ILE A 114 -14.25 3.73 -6.29
C ILE A 114 -14.70 5.03 -6.98
N ALA A 115 -15.51 5.84 -6.29
CA ALA A 115 -15.93 7.15 -6.80
C ALA A 115 -14.73 8.10 -7.01
N ALA A 116 -13.77 8.12 -6.07
CA ALA A 116 -12.56 8.90 -6.20
C ALA A 116 -11.70 8.48 -7.41
N VAL A 117 -11.55 7.17 -7.65
CA VAL A 117 -10.89 6.64 -8.86
C VAL A 117 -11.61 7.15 -10.10
N TYR A 118 -12.92 6.94 -10.18
CA TYR A 118 -13.71 7.34 -11.35
C TYR A 118 -13.55 8.83 -11.68
N LEU A 119 -13.66 9.71 -10.68
CA LEU A 119 -13.53 11.16 -10.87
C LEU A 119 -12.15 11.58 -11.36
N VAL A 120 -11.09 10.91 -10.91
CA VAL A 120 -9.70 11.21 -11.31
C VAL A 120 -9.40 10.75 -12.74
N PHE A 121 -10.07 9.69 -13.19
CA PHE A 121 -9.95 9.17 -14.55
C PHE A 121 -11.01 9.72 -15.51
N MET A 122 -11.93 10.56 -15.04
CA MET A 122 -12.93 11.23 -15.87
C MET A 122 -12.25 12.38 -16.63
N ASP A 123 -12.23 12.28 -17.96
CA ASP A 123 -11.66 13.32 -18.82
C ASP A 123 -12.42 14.64 -18.63
N SER A 124 -11.67 15.73 -18.49
CA SER A 124 -12.20 17.11 -18.41
C SER A 124 -12.51 17.68 -19.79
#